data_AF-A0A924VP22-F1
#
_entry.id   AF-A0A924VP22-F1
#
_cell.length_a   1.000
_cell.length_b   1.000
_cell.length_c   1.000
_cell.angle_alpha   90.00
_cell.angle_beta   90.00
_cell.angle_gamma   90.00
#
_symmetry.space_group_name_H-M   'P 1'
#
loop_
_entity.id
_entity.type
_entity.pdbx_description
1 polymer ?
#
loop_
_entity_poly.entity_id
_entity_poly.type
_entity_poly.pdbx_seq_one_letter_code
_entity_poly.pdbx_strand_id
1 'polypeptide(L)'
;MDWTPTATATPLSRPRIGYAGGAFDLFHVGHLNILRHAKSQCDYLIAGVVSDDLLEQIKGARPIVPLAERLEIVRHIDFVDEGI
;
A
#
# COMPACT_ATOMS: atom_id res chain seq x y z
N MET A 1 -2.61 -53.66 9.91
CA MET A 1 -2.03 -52.99 8.73
C MET A 1 -2.92 -51.82 8.41
N ASP A 2 -2.77 -50.81 9.24
CA ASP A 2 -3.59 -49.63 9.40
C ASP A 2 -2.63 -48.45 9.25
N TRP A 3 -2.38 -48.10 7.99
CA TRP A 3 -1.66 -46.89 7.66
C TRP A 3 -2.70 -45.77 7.52
N THR A 4 -2.84 -44.94 8.55
CA THR A 4 -3.55 -43.66 8.44
C THR A 4 -2.57 -42.58 8.00
N PRO A 5 -2.84 -41.81 6.92
CA PRO A 5 -2.01 -40.69 6.55
C PRO A 5 -2.21 -39.56 7.57
N THR A 6 -1.20 -39.29 8.38
CA THR A 6 -1.14 -38.06 9.18
C THR A 6 -1.02 -36.89 8.21
N ALA A 7 -2.08 -36.09 8.10
CA ALA A 7 -2.06 -34.85 7.33
C ALA A 7 -0.91 -33.97 7.85
N THR A 8 0.10 -33.76 7.01
CA THR A 8 1.16 -32.79 7.26
C THR A 8 0.55 -31.40 7.18
N ALA A 9 0.39 -30.73 8.33
CA ALA A 9 -0.04 -29.35 8.37
C ALA A 9 0.92 -28.50 7.52
N THR A 10 0.40 -27.84 6.48
CA THR A 10 1.16 -26.85 5.73
C THR A 10 1.56 -25.72 6.69
N PRO A 11 2.84 -25.34 6.79
CA PRO A 11 3.22 -24.23 7.64
C PRO A 11 2.50 -22.97 7.15
N LEU A 12 1.78 -22.28 8.06
CA LEU A 12 1.14 -21.01 7.76
C LEU A 12 2.22 -20.02 7.29
N SER A 13 2.24 -19.71 6.00
CA SER A 13 3.18 -18.73 5.45
C SER A 13 2.91 -17.38 6.09
N ARG A 14 3.95 -16.71 6.59
CA ARG A 14 3.82 -15.35 7.12
C ARG A 14 3.24 -14.44 6.03
N PRO A 15 2.27 -13.56 6.36
CA PRO A 15 1.70 -12.64 5.39
C PRO A 15 2.79 -11.72 4.84
N ARG A 16 2.79 -11.52 3.52
CA ARG A 16 3.69 -10.59 2.83
C ARG A 16 3.12 -9.18 2.99
N ILE A 17 3.91 -8.29 3.59
CA ILE A 17 3.56 -6.88 3.74
C ILE A 17 4.22 -6.10 2.62
N GLY A 18 3.42 -5.40 1.81
CA GLY A 18 3.86 -4.49 0.75
C GLY A 18 3.86 -3.04 1.25
N TYR A 19 4.78 -2.24 0.72
CA TYR A 19 4.82 -0.81 0.96
C TYR A 19 4.91 -0.05 -0.38
N ALA A 20 4.01 0.90 -0.59
CA ALA A 20 3.98 1.75 -1.78
C ALA A 20 4.02 3.23 -1.36
N GLY A 21 5.18 3.85 -1.47
CA GLY A 21 5.37 5.27 -1.16
C GLY A 21 5.11 6.19 -2.35
N GLY A 22 4.40 7.30 -2.14
CA GLY A 22 4.08 8.24 -3.21
C GLY A 22 3.66 9.62 -2.72
N ALA A 23 3.78 10.61 -3.60
CA ALA A 23 3.17 11.91 -3.35
C ALA A 23 1.65 11.81 -3.37
N PHE A 24 1.08 11.02 -4.29
CA PHE A 24 -0.38 10.87 -4.43
C PHE A 24 -1.14 12.20 -4.58
N ASP A 25 -0.45 13.23 -5.10
CA ASP A 25 -1.03 14.54 -5.38
C ASP A 25 -1.90 14.48 -6.64
N LEU A 26 -2.95 15.31 -6.70
CA LEU A 26 -3.95 15.31 -7.78
C LEU A 26 -4.35 13.89 -8.22
N PHE A 27 -4.80 13.09 -7.26
CA PHE A 27 -4.93 11.64 -7.41
C PHE A 27 -5.67 11.22 -8.70
N HIS A 28 -5.04 10.36 -9.50
CA HIS A 28 -5.57 9.92 -10.80
C HIS A 28 -5.34 8.41 -11.02
N VAL A 29 -5.84 7.88 -12.14
CA VAL A 29 -5.81 6.43 -12.46
C VAL A 29 -4.40 5.82 -12.47
N GLY A 30 -3.36 6.63 -12.67
CA GLY A 30 -1.96 6.19 -12.58
C GLY A 30 -1.62 5.70 -11.18
N HIS A 31 -1.94 6.49 -10.15
CA HIS A 31 -1.77 6.10 -8.76
C HIS A 31 -2.61 4.87 -8.40
N LEU A 32 -3.86 4.84 -8.87
CA LEU A 32 -4.77 3.71 -8.67
C LEU A 32 -4.17 2.40 -9.21
N ASN A 33 -3.59 2.43 -10.41
CA ASN A 33 -2.98 1.25 -11.03
C ASN A 33 -1.72 0.79 -10.29
N ILE A 34 -0.90 1.74 -9.79
CA ILE A 34 0.28 1.42 -8.99
C ILE A 34 -0.12 0.70 -7.70
N LEU A 35 -1.10 1.24 -6.96
CA LEU A 35 -1.58 0.63 -5.72
C LEU A 35 -2.22 -0.74 -5.96
N ARG A 36 -3.01 -0.88 -7.03
CA ARG A 36 -3.60 -2.17 -7.42
C ARG A 36 -2.54 -3.22 -7.73
N HIS A 37 -1.50 -2.83 -8.47
CA HIS A 37 -0.39 -3.72 -8.78
C HIS A 37 0.40 -4.10 -7.52
N ALA A 38 0.65 -3.14 -6.63
CA ALA A 38 1.33 -3.40 -5.36
C ALA A 38 0.53 -4.39 -4.47
N LYS A 39 -0.79 -4.20 -4.35
CA LYS A 39 -1.65 -5.14 -3.60
C LYS A 39 -1.63 -6.54 -4.20
N SER A 40 -1.52 -6.68 -5.53
CA SER A 40 -1.44 -8.02 -6.15
C SER A 40 -0.17 -8.80 -5.80
N GLN A 41 0.84 -8.17 -5.18
CA GLN A 41 2.11 -8.79 -4.80
C GLN A 41 2.22 -9.05 -3.28
N CYS A 42 1.23 -8.64 -2.50
CA CYS A 42 1.26 -8.73 -1.04
C CYS A 42 -0.10 -9.14 -0.46
N ASP A 43 -0.10 -9.55 0.79
CA ASP A 43 -1.32 -9.89 1.53
C ASP A 43 -1.86 -8.64 2.25
N TYR A 44 -0.97 -7.71 2.62
CA TYR A 44 -1.28 -6.43 3.28
C TYR A 44 -0.47 -5.30 2.65
N LEU A 45 -1.13 -4.23 2.18
CA LEU A 45 -0.52 -3.07 1.53
C LEU A 45 -0.60 -1.83 2.43
N ILE A 46 0.56 -1.29 2.76
CA ILE A 46 0.72 0.02 3.37
C ILE A 46 1.03 1.04 2.26
N ALA A 47 0.22 2.08 2.15
CA ALA A 47 0.46 3.20 1.24
C ALA A 47 1.03 4.38 2.03
N GLY A 48 2.29 4.74 1.74
CA GLY A 48 2.98 5.85 2.41
C GLY A 48 2.82 7.16 1.66
N VAL A 49 2.15 8.13 2.26
CA VAL A 49 1.85 9.43 1.67
C VAL A 49 2.92 10.43 2.10
N VAL A 50 3.76 10.86 1.14
CA VAL A 50 4.90 11.74 1.44
C VAL A 50 4.40 13.11 1.92
N SER A 51 4.99 13.65 2.98
CA SER A 51 4.61 14.95 3.56
C SER A 51 4.87 16.13 2.63
N ASP A 52 4.14 17.22 2.83
CA ASP A 52 4.27 18.45 2.03
C ASP A 52 5.69 19.03 2.12
N ASP A 53 6.25 19.10 3.33
CA ASP A 53 7.59 19.63 3.56
C ASP A 53 8.67 18.77 2.90
N LEU A 54 8.53 17.44 2.93
CA LEU A 54 9.49 16.56 2.27
C LEU A 54 9.41 16.72 0.75
N LEU A 55 8.21 16.79 0.18
CA LEU A 55 8.03 17.03 -1.26
C LEU A 55 8.63 18.37 -1.69
N GLU A 56 8.45 19.42 -0.90
CA GLU A 56 9.10 20.72 -1.13
C GLU A 56 10.63 20.60 -1.11
N GLN A 57 11.19 19.89 -0.14
CA GLN A 57 12.64 19.67 -0.02
C GLN A 57 13.22 18.86 -1.18
N ILE A 58 12.57 17.78 -1.60
CA ILE A 58 13.12 16.85 -2.60
C ILE A 58 12.72 17.17 -4.05
N LYS A 59 11.61 17.88 -4.27
CA LYS A 59 11.10 18.21 -5.61
C LYS A 59 11.05 19.71 -5.90
N GLY A 60 11.36 20.55 -4.92
CA GLY A 60 11.36 22.01 -5.09
C GLY A 60 9.97 22.63 -5.19
N ALA A 61 8.92 21.86 -4.91
CA ALA A 61 7.54 22.30 -4.98
C ALA A 61 6.67 21.53 -3.97
N ARG A 62 5.76 22.25 -3.31
CA ARG A 62 4.70 21.65 -2.50
C ARG A 62 3.66 20.97 -3.41
N PRO A 63 3.02 19.88 -2.94
CA PRO A 63 1.85 19.33 -3.62
C PRO A 63 0.70 20.35 -3.63
N ILE A 64 -0.18 20.24 -4.63
CA ILE A 64 -1.37 21.07 -4.73
C ILE A 64 -2.39 20.68 -3.65
N VAL A 65 -2.56 19.38 -3.42
CA VAL A 65 -3.47 18.83 -2.43
C VAL A 65 -2.72 18.62 -1.10
N PRO A 66 -3.20 19.17 0.04
CA PRO A 66 -2.56 19.00 1.35
C PRO A 66 -2.45 17.54 1.77
N LEU A 67 -1.43 17.22 2.59
CA LEU A 67 -1.20 15.86 3.09
C LEU A 67 -2.46 15.18 3.66
N ALA A 68 -3.26 15.90 4.45
CA ALA A 68 -4.46 15.35 5.09
C ALA A 68 -5.49 14.84 4.06
N GLU A 69 -5.73 15.60 2.98
CA GLU A 69 -6.66 15.22 1.93
C GLU A 69 -6.11 14.07 1.08
N ARG A 70 -4.81 14.07 0.78
CA ARG A 70 -4.15 12.96 0.07
C ARG A 70 -4.24 11.65 0.87
N LEU A 71 -4.03 11.73 2.19
CA LEU A 71 -4.21 10.59 3.09
C LEU A 71 -5.65 10.10 3.11
N GLU A 72 -6.63 11.01 3.18
CA GLU A 72 -8.05 10.65 3.18
C GLU A 72 -8.43 9.89 1.91
N ILE A 73 -7.99 10.35 0.74
CA ILE A 73 -8.20 9.66 -0.54
C ILE A 73 -7.55 8.28 -0.51
N VAL A 74 -6.26 8.20 -0.16
CA VAL A 74 -5.48 6.95 -0.20
C VAL A 74 -6.06 5.88 0.74
N ARG A 75 -6.51 6.27 1.93
CA ARG A 75 -7.13 5.36 2.92
C ARG A 75 -8.46 4.76 2.46
N HIS A 76 -9.13 5.39 1.50
CA HIS A 76 -10.41 4.93 0.96
C HIS A 76 -10.28 4.18 -0.39
N ILE A 77 -9.05 3.85 -0.80
CA ILE A 77 -8.82 3.01 -1.97
C ILE A 77 -8.92 1.53 -1.57
N ASP A 78 -9.78 0.77 -2.23
CA ASP A 78 -10.10 -0.64 -1.91
C ASP A 78 -8.88 -1.58 -1.73
N PHE A 79 -7.76 -1.28 -2.39
CA PHE A 79 -6.56 -2.13 -2.37
C PHE A 79 -5.54 -1.71 -1.30
N VAL A 80 -5.80 -0.64 -0.54
CA VAL A 80 -4.93 -0.14 0.53
C VAL A 80 -5.49 -0.61 1.87
N ASP A 81 -4.69 -1.33 2.65
CA ASP A 81 -5.10 -1.79 3.98
C ASP A 81 -4.75 -0.75 5.07
N GLU A 82 -3.68 0.03 4.87
CA GLU A 82 -3.25 1.10 5.78
C GLU A 82 -2.64 2.28 5.00
N GLY A 83 -3.07 3.51 5.32
CA GLY A 83 -2.49 4.74 4.77
C GLY A 83 -1.78 5.55 5.85
N ILE A 84 -0.48 5.77 5.69
CA ILE A 84 0.40 6.46 6.65
C ILE A 84 1.06 7.71 6.08
#